data_AF-A0A8H5LBE7-F1
#
_entry.id   AF-A0A8H5LBE7-F1
#
_cell.length_a   1.000
_cell.length_b   1.000
_cell.length_c   1.000
_cell.angle_alpha   90.00
_cell.angle_beta   90.00
_cell.angle_gamma   90.00
#
_symmetry.space_group_name_H-M   'P 1'
#
loop_
_entity.id
_entity.type
_entity.pdbx_description
1 polymer ?
#
loop_
_entity_poly.entity_id
_entity_poly.type
_entity_poly.pdbx_seq_one_letter_code
_entity_poly.pdbx_strand_id
1 'polypeptide(L)'
;MSTLPDGLIAFGPNTNCTLDLCPLEASIFRYRPSVPANSIFIGIFGLCLIAHTIQGVLTRSWGFMACMVAGCVLEIAGYAGRIVLYDNPFSFNGFLAQISKYLPIPLICITIAPVFFCSAIYVLLSQVIYHLDRSISRFDPRVFYWMFVPCDIISLILQAVGGAFSATGTTKKDVDTGVDISLAGLIFQVITLVLFCFLFADYLILCRKSNLARSGMTKAMTVFLTFLFLSILLVLIRCTFRIVELHEGYFSHFFRQEGEFIGLESAPFLAPDERRISSLAQAVERVVPKKVKCDEERPSCRKCLKRSLQCDYLDGDVRTKPQTDITKSLLDVELMHHFTISTAVTLAPDAIVRDLWRTDIPQMGFATDYVLDGITALAALHLARYDSNRRDALLTHASLCHTNSLSKALPLITHVTSQNCSQLFIFGILTLFFNLARPIEKEDFFLVGRGVVPEWLYLLRGIDTVVQGQDAIMLSSVSLIYKTSLSAFDFWHDHSPETFDPLSQLQCHINGIPDAGNEAKKKALNQAASALTRSYTFLYGDQFQAQDKFRGFYMWLFEISDEFLTLLSNADQEALCVLAFYTTIIRELEKYWWVQGWAAHLMNRIFLSLDGEHRLWIRWPIEEIGWVPGCTFR
;
A
#
# COMPACT_ATOMS: atom_id res chain seq x y z
N MET A 1 29.11 -23.64 21.34
CA MET A 1 29.31 -24.91 20.62
C MET A 1 30.35 -25.70 21.38
N SER A 2 29.92 -26.70 22.15
CA SER A 2 30.84 -27.69 22.71
C SER A 2 31.39 -28.50 21.54
N THR A 3 32.68 -28.37 21.27
CA THR A 3 33.40 -29.18 20.29
C THR A 3 33.27 -30.64 20.70
N LEU A 4 32.51 -31.40 19.91
CA LEU A 4 32.55 -32.86 19.99
C LEU A 4 33.98 -33.31 19.67
N PRO A 5 34.49 -34.39 20.28
CA PRO A 5 35.78 -34.96 19.90
C PRO A 5 35.80 -35.26 18.39
N ASP A 6 36.98 -35.17 17.78
CA ASP A 6 37.25 -35.44 16.35
C ASP A 6 36.73 -34.44 15.29
N GLY A 7 36.43 -33.20 15.68
CA GLY A 7 36.06 -32.14 14.70
C GLY A 7 34.65 -32.27 14.15
N LEU A 8 33.79 -33.03 14.84
CA LEU A 8 32.38 -33.21 14.51
C LEU A 8 31.57 -31.93 14.84
N ILE A 9 30.78 -31.48 13.86
CA ILE A 9 29.93 -30.29 13.95
C ILE A 9 28.47 -30.76 14.08
N ALA A 10 27.90 -30.56 15.26
CA ALA A 10 26.55 -30.99 15.60
C ALA A 10 25.42 -30.12 15.01
N PHE A 11 25.71 -28.86 14.66
CA PHE A 11 24.70 -27.91 14.15
C PHE A 11 25.33 -26.81 13.27
N GLY A 12 24.68 -26.49 12.14
CA GLY A 12 25.13 -25.49 11.16
C GLY A 12 25.19 -26.01 9.70
N PRO A 13 25.47 -25.15 8.72
CA PRO A 13 25.52 -25.52 7.30
C PRO A 13 26.62 -26.56 6.96
N ASN A 14 27.62 -26.72 7.82
CA ASN A 14 28.70 -27.70 7.69
C ASN A 14 28.52 -28.92 8.63
N THR A 15 27.27 -29.31 8.93
CA THR A 15 26.96 -30.45 9.82
C THR A 15 27.40 -31.78 9.21
N ASN A 16 28.18 -32.55 9.96
CA ASN A 16 28.66 -33.89 9.57
C ASN A 16 28.24 -34.99 10.57
N CYS A 17 27.51 -34.64 11.63
CA CYS A 17 26.98 -35.59 12.61
C CYS A 17 25.80 -36.41 12.04
N THR A 18 25.79 -37.71 12.33
CA THR A 18 24.64 -38.61 12.17
C THR A 18 24.37 -39.33 13.49
N LEU A 19 23.23 -40.02 13.59
CA LEU A 19 22.85 -40.79 14.79
C LEU A 19 23.86 -41.88 15.19
N ASP A 20 24.70 -42.33 14.24
CA ASP A 20 25.75 -43.32 14.48
C ASP A 20 27.08 -42.68 14.91
N LEU A 21 27.29 -41.39 14.62
CA LEU A 21 28.54 -40.67 14.86
C LEU A 21 28.52 -39.78 16.11
N CYS A 22 27.34 -39.22 16.45
CA CYS A 22 27.20 -38.24 17.52
C CYS A 22 26.09 -38.67 18.51
N PRO A 23 26.31 -38.52 19.84
CA PRO A 23 25.29 -38.86 20.82
C PRO A 23 24.05 -37.96 20.64
N LEU A 24 22.86 -38.54 20.84
CA LEU A 24 21.56 -37.85 20.69
C LEU A 24 21.50 -36.53 21.49
N GLU A 25 22.20 -36.46 22.62
CA GLU A 25 22.32 -35.29 23.50
C GLU A 25 22.96 -34.06 22.84
N ALA A 26 23.71 -34.27 21.75
CA ALA A 26 24.34 -33.20 20.96
C ALA A 26 23.40 -32.60 19.91
N SER A 27 22.24 -33.23 19.64
CA SER A 27 21.20 -32.67 18.76
C SER A 27 20.43 -31.56 19.47
N ILE A 28 19.79 -30.65 18.70
CA ILE A 28 18.99 -29.54 19.27
C ILE A 28 17.85 -30.07 20.13
N PHE A 29 17.12 -31.07 19.63
CA PHE A 29 15.95 -31.61 20.33
C PHE A 29 16.34 -32.51 21.50
N ARG A 30 17.51 -33.15 21.49
CA ARG A 30 17.96 -34.16 22.49
C ARG A 30 17.04 -35.39 22.64
N TYR A 31 15.94 -35.45 21.91
CA TYR A 31 15.05 -36.60 21.77
C TYR A 31 14.76 -36.85 20.29
N ARG A 32 14.26 -38.04 19.95
CA ARG A 32 13.74 -38.35 18.60
C ARG A 32 12.24 -38.08 18.55
N PRO A 33 11.73 -37.28 17.60
CA PRO A 33 10.29 -37.04 17.47
C PRO A 33 9.49 -38.34 17.27
N SER A 34 8.38 -38.48 17.96
CA SER A 34 7.51 -39.66 17.88
C SER A 34 6.74 -39.69 16.54
N VAL A 35 7.12 -40.62 15.65
CA VAL A 35 6.42 -40.81 14.36
C VAL A 35 4.91 -41.06 14.56
N PRO A 36 4.45 -41.90 15.52
CA PRO A 36 3.02 -42.14 15.71
C PRO A 36 2.24 -40.89 16.12
N ALA A 37 2.76 -40.08 17.05
CA ALA A 37 2.02 -38.91 17.54
C ALA A 37 1.93 -37.83 16.47
N ASN A 38 3.04 -37.51 15.79
CA ASN A 38 3.05 -36.52 14.70
C ASN A 38 2.17 -36.97 13.51
N SER A 39 2.11 -38.27 13.20
CA SER A 39 1.23 -38.81 12.14
C SER A 39 -0.25 -38.67 12.48
N ILE A 40 -0.64 -38.83 13.75
CA ILE A 40 -2.03 -38.62 14.20
C ILE A 40 -2.46 -37.17 13.97
N PHE A 41 -1.61 -36.19 14.31
CA PHE A 41 -1.93 -34.77 14.11
C PHE A 41 -2.01 -34.39 12.63
N ILE A 42 -1.13 -34.92 11.78
CA ILE A 42 -1.25 -34.77 10.32
C ILE A 42 -2.60 -35.30 9.83
N GLY A 43 -3.03 -36.47 10.34
CA GLY A 43 -4.34 -37.03 10.03
C GLY A 43 -5.50 -36.13 10.47
N ILE A 44 -5.44 -35.59 11.69
CA ILE A 44 -6.46 -34.67 12.22
C ILE A 44 -6.54 -33.40 11.38
N PHE A 45 -5.42 -32.70 11.13
CA PHE A 45 -5.40 -31.50 10.31
C PHE A 45 -5.78 -31.78 8.85
N GLY A 46 -5.44 -32.97 8.32
CA GLY A 46 -5.89 -33.41 7.00
C GLY A 46 -7.41 -33.59 6.91
N LEU A 47 -8.04 -34.14 7.96
CA LEU A 47 -9.50 -34.22 8.05
C LEU A 47 -10.14 -32.84 8.18
N CYS A 48 -9.58 -31.94 9.01
CA CYS A 48 -10.06 -30.56 9.13
C CYS A 48 -9.92 -29.80 7.80
N LEU A 49 -8.82 -29.99 7.07
CA LEU A 49 -8.58 -29.41 5.74
C LEU A 49 -9.68 -29.83 4.76
N ILE A 50 -9.98 -31.12 4.68
CA ILE A 50 -11.05 -31.65 3.81
C ILE A 50 -12.41 -31.10 4.25
N ALA A 51 -12.70 -31.13 5.56
CA ALA A 51 -13.96 -30.64 6.10
C ALA A 51 -14.18 -29.16 5.76
N HIS A 52 -13.21 -28.29 6.03
CA HIS A 52 -13.32 -26.85 5.74
C HIS A 52 -13.31 -26.53 4.24
N THR A 53 -12.63 -27.33 3.42
CA THR A 53 -12.66 -27.17 1.96
C THR A 53 -14.02 -27.52 1.39
N ILE A 54 -14.56 -28.70 1.73
CA ILE A 54 -15.90 -29.12 1.31
C ILE A 54 -16.92 -28.10 1.80
N GLN A 55 -16.83 -27.73 3.07
CA GLN A 55 -17.76 -26.79 3.68
C GLN A 55 -17.68 -25.42 3.00
N GLY A 56 -16.48 -24.87 2.79
CA GLY A 56 -16.27 -23.56 2.16
C GLY A 56 -16.76 -23.50 0.71
N VAL A 57 -16.56 -24.57 -0.06
CA VAL A 57 -17.07 -24.68 -1.44
C VAL A 57 -18.59 -24.77 -1.45
N LEU A 58 -19.19 -25.58 -0.57
CA LEU A 58 -20.64 -25.72 -0.47
C LEU A 58 -21.32 -24.43 -0.01
N THR A 59 -20.69 -23.65 0.88
CA THR A 59 -21.27 -22.42 1.45
C THR A 59 -20.86 -21.13 0.73
N ARG A 60 -19.91 -21.20 -0.22
CA ARG A 60 -19.36 -20.05 -0.98
C ARG A 60 -18.70 -18.99 -0.09
N SER A 61 -18.08 -19.42 1.00
CA SER A 61 -17.39 -18.57 1.98
C SER A 61 -15.88 -18.55 1.71
N TRP A 62 -15.49 -17.91 0.60
CA TRP A 62 -14.14 -18.01 0.03
C TRP A 62 -13.03 -17.48 0.95
N GLY A 63 -13.27 -16.36 1.66
CA GLY A 63 -12.26 -15.76 2.55
C GLY A 63 -11.97 -16.62 3.78
N PHE A 64 -13.01 -17.07 4.47
CA PHE A 64 -12.87 -17.99 5.61
C PHE A 64 -12.22 -19.31 5.20
N MET A 65 -12.62 -19.85 4.05
CA MET A 65 -12.01 -21.07 3.49
C MET A 65 -10.51 -20.88 3.23
N ALA A 66 -10.10 -19.76 2.61
CA ALA A 66 -8.70 -19.50 2.30
C ALA A 66 -7.81 -19.45 3.56
N CYS A 67 -8.23 -18.73 4.60
CA CYS A 67 -7.49 -18.66 5.86
C CYS A 67 -7.40 -20.02 6.58
N MET A 68 -8.50 -20.77 6.65
CA MET A 68 -8.51 -22.07 7.32
C MET A 68 -7.68 -23.12 6.57
N VAL A 69 -7.76 -23.14 5.24
CA VAL A 69 -6.96 -24.02 4.38
C VAL A 69 -5.48 -23.69 4.51
N ALA A 70 -5.11 -22.41 4.45
CA ALA A 70 -3.72 -21.98 4.60
C ALA A 70 -3.14 -22.40 5.97
N GLY A 71 -3.88 -22.19 7.06
CA GLY A 71 -3.47 -22.63 8.40
C GLY A 71 -3.28 -24.15 8.50
N CYS A 72 -4.23 -24.95 7.99
CA CYS A 72 -4.14 -26.42 8.03
C CYS A 72 -2.96 -26.96 7.20
N VAL A 73 -2.71 -26.38 6.01
CA VAL A 73 -1.58 -26.78 5.15
C VAL A 73 -0.25 -26.50 5.85
N LEU A 74 -0.12 -25.34 6.49
CA LEU A 74 1.08 -24.97 7.23
C LEU A 74 1.33 -25.89 8.44
N GLU A 75 0.29 -26.25 9.20
CA GLU A 75 0.43 -27.23 10.28
C GLU A 75 0.88 -28.60 9.76
N ILE A 76 0.25 -29.11 8.70
CA ILE A 76 0.62 -30.40 8.09
C ILE A 76 2.09 -30.37 7.63
N ALA A 77 2.51 -29.31 6.94
CA ALA A 77 3.90 -29.13 6.51
C ALA A 77 4.86 -29.11 7.71
N GLY A 78 4.42 -28.52 8.82
CA GLY A 78 5.15 -28.47 10.07
C GLY A 78 5.37 -29.82 10.72
N TYR A 79 4.30 -30.55 11.01
CA TYR A 79 4.38 -31.89 11.58
C TYR A 79 5.09 -32.88 10.64
N ALA A 80 4.92 -32.73 9.32
CA ALA A 80 5.60 -33.57 8.34
C ALA A 80 7.11 -33.43 8.42
N GLY A 81 7.66 -32.22 8.57
CA GLY A 81 9.10 -32.12 8.75
C GLY A 81 9.58 -32.57 10.12
N ARG A 82 8.77 -32.52 11.19
CA ARG A 82 9.14 -33.19 12.46
C ARG A 82 9.33 -34.70 12.28
N ILE A 83 8.56 -35.33 11.38
CA ILE A 83 8.77 -36.73 10.99
C ILE A 83 10.07 -36.89 10.19
N VAL A 84 10.39 -35.98 9.28
CA VAL A 84 11.68 -36.02 8.53
C VAL A 84 12.89 -35.89 9.48
N LEU A 85 12.77 -35.13 10.57
CA LEU A 85 13.81 -35.05 11.61
C LEU A 85 13.95 -36.33 12.46
N TYR A 86 13.04 -37.31 12.34
CA TYR A 86 13.18 -38.61 12.99
C TYR A 86 14.41 -39.38 12.49
N ASP A 87 14.63 -39.35 11.17
CA ASP A 87 15.69 -40.11 10.50
C ASP A 87 17.07 -39.46 10.69
N ASN A 88 17.16 -38.14 10.71
CA ASN A 88 18.40 -37.43 11.04
C ASN A 88 18.14 -36.11 11.82
N PRO A 89 18.19 -36.14 13.17
CA PRO A 89 17.95 -34.98 14.02
C PRO A 89 19.08 -33.94 14.01
N PHE A 90 20.21 -34.23 13.34
CA PHE A 90 21.36 -33.31 13.17
C PHE A 90 21.31 -32.53 11.86
N SER A 91 20.34 -32.83 10.98
CA SER A 91 20.20 -32.17 9.68
C SER A 91 19.82 -30.69 9.86
N PHE A 92 20.78 -29.79 9.64
CA PHE A 92 20.54 -28.34 9.59
C PHE A 92 19.51 -27.97 8.51
N ASN A 93 19.54 -28.71 7.39
CA ASN A 93 18.56 -28.60 6.31
C ASN A 93 17.15 -29.05 6.72
N GLY A 94 17.02 -29.93 7.72
CA GLY A 94 15.72 -30.29 8.30
C GLY A 94 15.21 -29.23 9.28
N PHE A 95 16.10 -28.60 10.04
CA PHE A 95 15.76 -27.63 11.09
C PHE A 95 15.37 -26.24 10.54
N LEU A 96 16.04 -25.73 9.50
CA LEU A 96 15.82 -24.38 8.94
C LEU A 96 15.43 -24.36 7.46
N ALA A 97 15.56 -25.50 6.77
CA ALA A 97 15.19 -25.76 5.37
C ALA A 97 15.29 -24.57 4.39
N GLN A 98 16.47 -24.48 3.77
CA GLN A 98 16.80 -23.58 2.66
C GLN A 98 15.84 -23.74 1.46
N ILE A 99 15.53 -22.60 0.85
CA ILE A 99 14.71 -22.41 -0.35
C ILE A 99 15.28 -23.21 -1.54
N SER A 100 14.48 -24.12 -2.11
CA SER A 100 14.69 -24.96 -3.33
C SER A 100 15.20 -26.39 -3.06
N LYS A 101 14.62 -27.49 -3.61
CA LYS A 101 14.00 -27.64 -4.93
C LYS A 101 12.66 -28.41 -5.01
N TYR A 102 12.13 -29.05 -3.95
CA TYR A 102 10.82 -29.76 -4.04
C TYR A 102 9.98 -29.81 -2.74
N LEU A 103 10.00 -28.73 -1.92
CA LEU A 103 9.22 -28.48 -0.68
C LEU A 103 9.88 -28.91 0.65
N PRO A 104 10.59 -27.99 1.35
CA PRO A 104 10.81 -28.13 2.79
C PRO A 104 10.73 -26.78 3.55
N ILE A 105 9.75 -26.59 4.46
CA ILE A 105 9.65 -25.39 5.35
C ILE A 105 9.15 -25.76 6.78
N PRO A 106 9.54 -26.87 7.40
CA PRO A 106 8.67 -27.42 8.45
C PRO A 106 8.60 -26.59 9.73
N LEU A 107 9.71 -26.09 10.28
CA LEU A 107 9.63 -25.43 11.59
C LEU A 107 9.00 -24.02 11.51
N ILE A 108 9.30 -23.27 10.44
CA ILE A 108 8.71 -21.93 10.19
C ILE A 108 7.21 -22.04 9.88
N CYS A 109 6.76 -23.12 9.23
CA CYS A 109 5.33 -23.30 8.97
C CYS A 109 4.49 -23.42 10.25
N ILE A 110 5.02 -24.06 11.31
CA ILE A 110 4.33 -24.19 12.60
C ILE A 110 4.16 -22.82 13.28
N THR A 111 5.09 -21.89 13.10
CA THR A 111 4.98 -20.54 13.71
C THR A 111 4.05 -19.61 12.93
N ILE A 112 3.92 -19.80 11.62
CA ILE A 112 3.05 -18.98 10.76
C ILE A 112 1.58 -19.39 10.87
N ALA A 113 1.28 -20.68 11.05
CA ALA A 113 -0.08 -21.20 11.01
C ALA A 113 -1.09 -20.48 11.94
N PRO A 114 -0.75 -20.14 13.21
CA PRO A 114 -1.65 -19.44 14.12
C PRO A 114 -2.18 -18.09 13.61
N VAL A 115 -1.39 -17.37 12.81
CA VAL A 115 -1.78 -16.04 12.29
C VAL A 115 -2.94 -16.15 11.31
N PHE A 116 -2.97 -17.20 10.50
CA PHE A 116 -4.09 -17.45 9.58
C PHE A 116 -5.38 -17.79 10.33
N PHE A 117 -5.27 -18.53 11.44
CA PHE A 117 -6.41 -18.80 12.32
C PHE A 117 -6.90 -17.53 13.04
N CYS A 118 -5.99 -16.70 13.56
CA CYS A 118 -6.32 -15.40 14.14
C CYS A 118 -7.04 -14.49 13.13
N SER A 119 -6.55 -14.42 11.89
CA SER A 119 -7.18 -13.64 10.82
C SER A 119 -8.63 -14.09 10.56
N ALA A 120 -8.88 -15.41 10.50
CA ALA A 120 -10.24 -15.94 10.37
C ALA A 120 -11.13 -15.55 11.55
N ILE A 121 -10.62 -15.60 12.78
CA ILE A 121 -11.33 -15.21 14.00
C ILE A 121 -11.65 -13.71 14.01
N TYR A 122 -10.71 -12.84 13.59
CA TYR A 122 -10.91 -11.39 13.55
C TYR A 122 -12.02 -10.99 12.58
N VAL A 123 -12.02 -11.58 11.39
CA VAL A 123 -13.07 -11.35 10.37
C VAL A 123 -14.42 -11.85 10.86
N LEU A 124 -14.45 -13.05 11.46
CA LEU A 124 -15.68 -13.65 11.97
C LEU A 124 -16.27 -12.86 13.13
N LEU A 125 -15.45 -12.38 14.07
CA LEU A 125 -15.89 -11.52 15.16
C LEU A 125 -16.47 -10.20 14.62
N SER A 126 -15.80 -9.56 13.66
CA SER A 126 -16.30 -8.33 13.01
C SER A 126 -17.71 -8.53 12.43
N GLN A 127 -17.95 -9.65 11.75
CA GLN A 127 -19.26 -10.00 11.19
C GLN A 127 -20.32 -10.28 12.25
N VAL A 128 -19.96 -10.95 13.36
CA VAL A 128 -20.89 -11.18 14.47
C VAL A 128 -21.31 -9.86 15.12
N ILE A 129 -20.36 -8.93 15.30
CA ILE A 129 -20.66 -7.61 15.85
C ILE A 129 -21.65 -6.85 14.96
N TYR A 130 -21.49 -6.91 13.64
CA TYR A 130 -22.45 -6.34 12.69
C TYR A 130 -23.83 -6.99 12.76
N HIS A 131 -23.90 -8.30 13.04
CA HIS A 131 -25.16 -9.05 13.06
C HIS A 131 -25.96 -8.86 14.35
N LEU A 132 -25.31 -8.87 15.52
CA LEU A 132 -26.00 -8.76 16.81
C LEU A 132 -26.44 -7.32 17.09
N ASP A 133 -25.50 -6.38 17.14
CA ASP A 133 -25.76 -4.95 17.31
C ASP A 133 -24.44 -4.16 17.22
N ARG A 134 -24.34 -3.24 16.24
CA ARG A 134 -23.17 -2.37 16.06
C ARG A 134 -23.03 -1.34 17.18
N SER A 135 -24.13 -0.91 17.81
CA SER A 135 -24.13 0.20 18.77
C SER A 135 -23.46 -0.14 20.11
N ILE A 136 -23.29 -1.43 20.39
CA ILE A 136 -22.66 -1.94 21.62
C ILE A 136 -21.14 -1.97 21.52
N SER A 137 -20.61 -2.09 20.30
CA SER A 137 -19.17 -2.12 20.07
C SER A 137 -18.56 -0.73 20.30
N ARG A 138 -17.55 -0.65 21.18
CA ARG A 138 -16.82 0.60 21.47
C ARG A 138 -16.09 1.17 20.26
N PHE A 139 -15.69 0.30 19.34
CA PHE A 139 -14.97 0.64 18.11
C PHE A 139 -15.75 0.15 16.89
N ASP A 140 -15.49 0.77 15.74
CA ASP A 140 -16.07 0.28 14.49
C ASP A 140 -15.58 -1.16 14.23
N PRO A 141 -16.47 -2.13 13.91
CA PRO A 141 -16.08 -3.53 13.73
C PRO A 141 -15.00 -3.74 12.66
N ARG A 142 -14.81 -2.80 11.72
CA ARG A 142 -13.75 -2.87 10.71
C ARG A 142 -12.36 -2.64 11.27
N VAL A 143 -12.25 -1.91 12.39
CA VAL A 143 -10.97 -1.60 13.04
C VAL A 143 -10.30 -2.87 13.55
N PHE A 144 -11.06 -3.88 13.96
CA PHE A 144 -10.49 -5.15 14.45
C PHE A 144 -9.56 -5.79 13.41
N TYR A 145 -10.04 -6.13 12.22
CA TYR A 145 -9.17 -6.76 11.23
C TYR A 145 -8.17 -5.79 10.59
N TRP A 146 -8.49 -4.49 10.43
CA TRP A 146 -7.55 -3.50 9.90
C TRP A 146 -6.39 -3.14 10.84
N MET A 147 -6.55 -3.36 12.15
CA MET A 147 -5.52 -3.10 13.15
C MET A 147 -4.73 -4.37 13.50
N PHE A 148 -5.43 -5.48 13.76
CA PHE A 148 -4.76 -6.70 14.27
C PHE A 148 -4.08 -7.52 13.17
N VAL A 149 -4.60 -7.55 11.93
CA VAL A 149 -3.94 -8.31 10.84
C VAL A 149 -2.57 -7.72 10.46
N PRO A 150 -2.40 -6.39 10.29
CA PRO A 150 -1.07 -5.83 10.02
C PRO A 150 -0.08 -6.03 11.18
N CYS A 151 -0.55 -5.97 12.43
CA CYS A 151 0.28 -6.27 13.59
C CYS A 151 0.82 -7.71 13.54
N ASP A 152 -0.04 -8.69 13.22
CA ASP A 152 0.39 -10.08 13.08
C ASP A 152 1.36 -10.27 11.89
N ILE A 153 1.19 -9.51 10.79
CA ILE A 153 2.14 -9.55 9.66
C ILE A 153 3.52 -9.00 10.09
N ILE A 154 3.55 -7.91 10.85
CA ILE A 154 4.79 -7.32 11.35
C ILE A 154 5.51 -8.30 12.29
N SER A 155 4.79 -8.97 13.20
CA SER A 155 5.40 -9.98 14.06
C SER A 155 5.95 -11.16 13.26
N LEU A 156 5.26 -11.61 12.22
CA LEU A 156 5.75 -12.67 11.33
C LEU A 156 7.02 -12.27 10.58
N ILE A 157 7.11 -11.01 10.11
CA ILE A 157 8.32 -10.51 9.45
C ILE A 157 9.50 -10.52 10.43
N LEU A 158 9.30 -10.05 11.66
CA LEU A 158 10.34 -10.07 12.69
C LEU A 158 10.80 -11.50 13.02
N GLN A 159 9.87 -12.45 13.11
CA GLN A 159 10.20 -13.87 13.33
C GLN A 159 10.93 -14.49 12.14
N ALA A 160 10.53 -14.17 10.90
CA ALA A 160 11.18 -14.68 9.69
C ALA A 160 12.60 -14.11 9.55
N VAL A 161 12.77 -12.80 9.77
CA VAL A 161 14.07 -12.12 9.71
C VAL A 161 14.98 -12.60 10.83
N GLY A 162 14.49 -12.66 12.07
CA GLY A 162 15.28 -13.16 13.19
C GLY A 162 15.69 -14.63 13.01
N GLY A 163 14.77 -15.49 12.56
CA GLY A 163 15.05 -16.89 12.28
C GLY A 163 16.08 -17.08 11.17
N ALA A 164 15.98 -16.30 10.10
CA ALA A 164 16.98 -16.28 9.02
C ALA A 164 18.35 -15.78 9.51
N PHE A 165 18.37 -14.72 10.32
CA PHE A 165 19.61 -14.15 10.85
C PHE A 165 20.32 -15.13 11.81
N SER A 166 19.57 -15.84 12.66
CA SER A 166 20.11 -16.92 13.49
C SER A 166 20.64 -18.09 12.67
N ALA A 167 20.08 -18.34 11.49
CA ALA A 167 20.51 -19.42 10.60
C ALA A 167 21.82 -19.11 9.88
N THR A 168 22.00 -17.85 9.44
CA THR A 168 23.17 -17.43 8.66
C THR A 168 24.31 -16.88 9.52
N GLY A 169 24.09 -16.71 10.82
CA GLY A 169 25.08 -16.18 11.75
C GLY A 169 26.32 -17.06 11.88
N THR A 170 27.50 -16.47 11.66
CA THR A 170 28.79 -17.20 11.79
C THR A 170 29.37 -17.14 13.20
N THR A 171 28.98 -16.13 13.99
CA THR A 171 29.43 -15.98 15.38
C THR A 171 28.28 -16.22 16.35
N LYS A 172 28.60 -16.59 17.60
CA LYS A 172 27.60 -16.77 18.66
C LYS A 172 26.75 -15.50 18.85
N LYS A 173 27.38 -14.32 18.75
CA LYS A 173 26.71 -13.02 18.89
C LYS A 173 25.68 -12.78 17.78
N ASP A 174 25.96 -13.19 16.54
CA ASP A 174 25.02 -13.06 15.43
C ASP A 174 23.80 -13.97 15.64
N VAL A 175 24.04 -15.19 16.10
CA VAL A 175 22.96 -16.15 16.41
C VAL A 175 22.07 -15.63 17.53
N ASP A 176 22.66 -15.15 18.63
CA ASP A 176 21.94 -14.58 19.77
C ASP A 176 21.13 -13.34 19.35
N THR A 177 21.68 -12.49 18.49
CA THR A 177 20.97 -11.31 17.93
C THR A 177 19.75 -11.73 17.10
N GLY A 178 19.86 -12.78 16.28
CA GLY A 178 18.72 -13.30 15.52
C GLY A 178 17.63 -13.91 16.40
N VAL A 179 18.02 -14.54 17.51
CA VAL A 179 17.10 -15.07 18.53
C VAL A 179 16.35 -13.91 19.18
N ASP A 180 17.04 -12.85 19.57
CA ASP A 180 16.43 -11.65 20.16
C ASP A 180 15.42 -10.98 19.21
N ILE A 181 15.75 -10.88 17.91
CA ILE A 181 14.83 -10.34 16.89
C ILE A 181 13.59 -11.22 16.75
N SER A 182 13.76 -12.55 16.73
CA SER A 182 12.65 -13.50 16.65
C SER A 182 11.75 -13.43 17.89
N LEU A 183 12.38 -13.33 19.08
CA LEU A 183 11.71 -13.19 20.36
C LEU A 183 10.91 -11.88 20.44
N ALA A 184 11.45 -10.77 19.94
CA ALA A 184 10.74 -9.50 19.85
C ALA A 184 9.47 -9.61 19.01
N GLY A 185 9.52 -10.34 17.88
CA GLY A 185 8.34 -10.65 17.07
C GLY A 185 7.28 -11.46 17.83
N LEU A 186 7.68 -12.49 18.58
CA LEU A 186 6.75 -13.30 19.39
C LEU A 186 6.12 -12.47 20.54
N ILE A 187 6.90 -11.63 21.21
CA ILE A 187 6.40 -10.75 22.29
C ILE A 187 5.37 -9.76 21.73
N PHE A 188 5.67 -9.13 20.59
CA PHE A 188 4.74 -8.20 19.95
C PHE A 188 3.42 -8.88 19.55
N GLN A 189 3.49 -10.11 19.03
CA GLN A 189 2.31 -10.92 18.72
C GLN A 189 1.47 -11.24 19.96
N VAL A 190 2.10 -11.62 21.07
CA VAL A 190 1.36 -11.90 22.33
C VAL A 190 0.70 -10.64 22.89
N ILE A 191 1.39 -9.49 22.90
CA ILE A 191 0.81 -8.22 23.38
C ILE A 191 -0.45 -7.85 22.58
N THR A 192 -0.37 -7.94 21.26
CA THR A 192 -1.47 -7.60 20.36
C THR A 192 -2.64 -8.58 20.51
N LEU A 193 -2.35 -9.88 20.68
CA LEU A 193 -3.35 -10.91 20.91
C LEU A 193 -4.03 -10.78 22.29
N VAL A 194 -3.29 -10.40 23.34
CA VAL A 194 -3.85 -10.10 24.68
C VAL A 194 -4.83 -8.93 24.59
N LEU A 195 -4.46 -7.86 23.87
CA LEU A 195 -5.34 -6.72 23.65
C LEU A 195 -6.64 -7.14 22.93
N PHE A 196 -6.52 -7.99 21.90
CA PHE A 196 -7.70 -8.53 21.20
C PHE A 196 -8.59 -9.36 22.13
N CYS A 197 -8.01 -10.27 22.93
CA CYS A 197 -8.74 -11.07 23.91
C CYS A 197 -9.48 -10.19 24.94
N PHE A 198 -8.86 -9.10 25.39
CA PHE A 198 -9.50 -8.13 26.27
C PHE A 198 -10.71 -7.45 25.61
N LEU A 199 -10.56 -6.97 24.37
CA LEU A 199 -11.65 -6.34 23.62
C LEU A 199 -12.80 -7.32 23.32
N PHE A 200 -12.47 -8.58 23.01
CA PHE A 200 -13.49 -9.62 22.80
C PHE A 200 -14.21 -9.94 24.12
N ALA A 201 -13.50 -10.09 25.24
CA ALA A 201 -14.12 -10.29 26.54
C ALA A 201 -15.03 -9.11 26.94
N ASP A 202 -14.58 -7.87 26.71
CA ASP A 202 -15.38 -6.66 26.93
C ASP A 202 -16.67 -6.67 26.08
N TYR A 203 -16.58 -7.04 24.80
CA TYR A 203 -17.74 -7.21 23.93
C TYR A 203 -18.72 -8.27 24.46
N LEU A 204 -18.23 -9.44 24.89
CA LEU A 204 -19.08 -10.50 25.46
C LEU A 204 -19.80 -10.05 26.73
N ILE A 205 -19.12 -9.29 27.61
CA ILE A 205 -19.70 -8.74 28.83
C ILE A 205 -20.77 -7.69 28.49
N LEU A 206 -20.50 -6.81 27.52
CA LEU A 206 -21.45 -5.80 27.06
C LEU A 206 -22.69 -6.41 26.41
N CYS A 207 -22.52 -7.46 25.59
CA CYS A 207 -23.64 -8.23 25.02
C CYS A 207 -24.51 -8.88 26.09
N ARG A 208 -23.93 -9.35 27.21
CA ARG A 208 -24.70 -9.90 28.34
C ARG A 208 -25.46 -8.82 29.12
N LYS A 209 -24.95 -7.59 29.18
CA LYS A 209 -25.57 -6.45 29.87
C LYS A 209 -26.67 -5.76 29.05
N SER A 210 -26.56 -5.75 27.73
CA SER A 210 -27.56 -5.13 26.85
C SER A 210 -28.78 -6.02 26.65
N ASN A 211 -29.98 -5.50 26.97
CA ASN A 211 -31.24 -6.21 26.75
C ASN A 211 -31.54 -6.47 25.26
N LEU A 212 -31.07 -5.61 24.36
CA LEU A 212 -31.28 -5.72 22.92
C LEU A 212 -30.45 -6.87 22.32
N ALA A 213 -29.15 -6.91 22.61
CA ALA A 213 -28.28 -8.02 22.18
C ALA A 213 -28.64 -9.34 22.86
N ARG A 214 -29.12 -9.30 24.11
CA ARG A 214 -29.62 -10.50 24.81
C ARG A 214 -30.81 -11.15 24.10
N SER A 215 -31.65 -10.36 23.42
CA SER A 215 -32.79 -10.86 22.64
C SER A 215 -32.36 -11.60 21.37
N GLY A 216 -31.28 -11.14 20.70
CA GLY A 216 -30.71 -11.79 19.51
C GLY A 216 -29.76 -12.96 19.81
N MET A 217 -29.36 -13.13 21.08
CA MET A 217 -28.41 -14.15 21.51
C MET A 217 -29.10 -15.50 21.73
N THR A 218 -29.23 -16.27 20.64
CA THR A 218 -29.69 -17.67 20.72
C THR A 218 -28.68 -18.54 21.49
N LYS A 219 -29.13 -19.64 22.10
CA LYS A 219 -28.23 -20.61 22.77
C LYS A 219 -27.09 -21.07 21.85
N ALA A 220 -27.39 -21.23 20.56
CA ALA A 220 -26.42 -21.60 19.54
C ALA A 220 -25.37 -20.50 19.31
N MET A 221 -25.79 -19.24 19.23
CA MET A 221 -24.87 -18.08 19.12
C MET A 221 -23.99 -17.92 20.36
N THR A 222 -24.53 -18.12 21.56
CA THR A 222 -23.74 -18.07 22.81
C THR A 222 -22.68 -19.16 22.83
N VAL A 223 -23.05 -20.39 22.45
CA VAL A 223 -22.12 -21.52 22.36
C VAL A 223 -21.03 -21.20 21.33
N PHE A 224 -21.41 -20.73 20.15
CA PHE A 224 -20.49 -20.32 19.09
C PHE A 224 -19.47 -19.27 19.55
N LEU A 225 -19.94 -18.18 20.17
CA LEU A 225 -19.06 -17.11 20.66
C LEU A 225 -18.14 -17.57 21.80
N THR A 226 -18.62 -18.47 22.66
CA THR A 226 -17.81 -19.04 23.75
C THR A 226 -16.69 -19.92 23.19
N PHE A 227 -16.98 -20.73 22.18
CA PHE A 227 -15.95 -21.52 21.49
C PHE A 227 -14.96 -20.67 20.71
N LEU A 228 -15.44 -19.59 20.06
CA LEU A 228 -14.56 -18.65 19.37
C LEU A 228 -13.60 -17.96 20.33
N PHE A 229 -14.08 -17.57 21.52
CA PHE A 229 -13.26 -17.01 22.59
C PHE A 229 -12.29 -18.05 23.20
N LEU A 230 -12.74 -19.31 23.35
CA LEU A 230 -11.86 -20.38 23.83
C LEU A 230 -10.74 -20.70 22.82
N SER A 231 -11.05 -20.69 21.53
CA SER A 231 -10.09 -20.92 20.46
C SER A 231 -8.99 -19.86 20.45
N ILE A 232 -9.33 -18.57 20.53
CA ILE A 232 -8.32 -17.49 20.58
C ILE A 232 -7.50 -17.54 21.87
N LEU A 233 -8.08 -17.97 23.00
CA LEU A 233 -7.34 -18.17 24.25
C LEU A 233 -6.32 -19.31 24.14
N LEU A 234 -6.67 -20.40 23.46
CA LEU A 234 -5.75 -21.51 23.21
C LEU A 234 -4.61 -21.09 22.27
N VAL A 235 -4.89 -20.26 21.26
CA VAL A 235 -3.84 -19.64 20.42
C VAL A 235 -2.94 -18.72 21.25
N LEU A 236 -3.49 -17.94 22.19
CA LEU A 236 -2.71 -17.10 23.08
C LEU A 236 -1.78 -17.91 24.00
N ILE A 237 -2.29 -19.01 24.57
CA ILE A 237 -1.49 -19.94 25.39
C ILE A 237 -0.33 -20.49 24.56
N ARG A 238 -0.59 -20.92 23.31
CA ARG A 238 0.44 -21.39 22.37
C ARG A 238 1.49 -20.31 22.09
N CYS A 239 1.08 -19.08 21.76
CA CYS A 239 2.01 -17.98 21.48
C CYS A 239 2.85 -17.62 22.71
N THR A 240 2.27 -17.69 23.91
CA THR A 240 2.99 -17.46 25.18
C THR A 240 4.01 -18.56 25.45
N PHE A 241 3.66 -19.82 25.19
CA PHE A 241 4.59 -20.94 25.32
C PHE A 241 5.78 -20.80 24.37
N ARG A 242 5.57 -20.29 23.14
CA ARG A 242 6.67 -20.00 22.19
C ARG A 242 7.65 -18.94 22.68
N ILE A 243 7.18 -17.95 23.43
CA ILE A 243 8.08 -16.98 24.09
C ILE A 243 8.95 -17.71 25.11
N VAL A 244 8.33 -18.52 25.99
CA VAL A 244 9.05 -19.27 27.03
C VAL A 244 10.06 -20.25 26.42
N GLU A 245 9.69 -20.90 25.32
CA GLU A 245 10.54 -21.84 24.57
C GLU A 245 11.78 -21.16 23.98
N LEU A 246 11.64 -19.94 23.44
CA LEU A 246 12.73 -19.23 22.76
C LEU A 246 13.50 -18.25 23.68
N HIS A 247 12.98 -17.95 24.88
CA HIS A 247 13.57 -16.96 25.80
C HIS A 247 14.99 -17.32 26.27
N GLU A 248 15.31 -18.61 26.42
CA GLU A 248 16.69 -19.07 26.72
C GLU A 248 17.46 -19.50 25.45
N GLY A 249 16.93 -19.18 24.27
CA GLY A 249 17.42 -19.64 22.97
C GLY A 249 17.15 -21.13 22.69
N TYR A 250 17.69 -21.63 21.58
CA TYR A 250 17.46 -23.00 21.07
C TYR A 250 17.93 -24.14 22.00
N PHE A 251 18.56 -23.83 23.14
CA PHE A 251 19.07 -24.82 24.09
C PHE A 251 18.27 -24.91 25.40
N SER A 252 17.15 -24.18 25.50
CA SER A 252 16.27 -24.19 26.68
C SER A 252 15.82 -25.60 27.08
N HIS A 253 15.52 -25.80 28.37
CA HIS A 253 14.93 -27.05 28.85
C HIS A 253 13.55 -27.32 28.21
N PHE A 254 12.79 -26.27 27.89
CA PHE A 254 11.44 -26.39 27.31
C PHE A 254 11.46 -26.96 25.88
N PHE A 255 12.55 -26.79 25.13
CA PHE A 255 12.71 -27.39 23.79
C PHE A 255 12.82 -28.94 23.83
N ARG A 256 13.07 -29.52 25.02
CA ARG A 256 13.44 -30.93 25.21
C ARG A 256 12.29 -31.83 25.65
N GLN A 257 11.11 -31.27 25.92
CA GLN A 257 9.93 -32.01 26.38
C GLN A 257 8.88 -32.10 25.27
N GLU A 258 8.90 -33.21 24.54
CA GLU A 258 8.00 -33.46 23.40
C GLU A 258 6.51 -33.40 23.78
N GLY A 259 6.14 -33.90 24.96
CA GLY A 259 4.75 -33.97 25.42
C GLY A 259 4.12 -32.60 25.65
N GLU A 260 4.90 -31.63 26.16
CA GLU A 260 4.41 -30.26 26.42
C GLU A 260 4.23 -29.49 25.11
N PHE A 261 5.17 -29.65 24.18
CA PHE A 261 5.06 -29.12 22.83
C PHE A 261 3.81 -29.68 22.12
N ILE A 262 3.66 -31.01 22.07
CA ILE A 262 2.57 -31.64 21.32
C ILE A 262 1.20 -31.33 21.93
N GLY A 263 1.10 -31.33 23.27
CA GLY A 263 -0.13 -31.03 23.99
C GLY A 263 -0.59 -29.59 23.78
N LEU A 264 0.30 -28.61 23.90
CA LEU A 264 -0.04 -27.18 23.82
C LEU A 264 -0.19 -26.69 22.37
N GLU A 265 0.53 -27.27 21.41
CA GLU A 265 0.43 -26.89 19.99
C GLU A 265 -0.85 -27.41 19.34
N SER A 266 -1.36 -28.57 19.76
CA SER A 266 -2.48 -29.27 19.12
C SER A 266 -3.82 -29.09 19.84
N ALA A 267 -3.82 -28.63 21.09
CA ALA A 267 -5.02 -28.38 21.90
C ALA A 267 -6.06 -27.41 21.31
N PRO A 268 -5.72 -26.34 20.54
CA PRO A 268 -6.70 -25.38 20.04
C PRO A 268 -7.83 -25.98 19.17
N PHE A 269 -7.66 -27.18 18.63
CA PHE A 269 -8.55 -27.76 17.61
C PHE A 269 -9.29 -29.05 18.03
N LEU A 270 -9.01 -29.64 19.20
CA LEU A 270 -9.68 -30.87 19.68
C LEU A 270 -11.06 -30.62 20.31
N ALA A 271 -11.66 -29.44 20.13
CA ALA A 271 -12.94 -29.09 20.74
C ALA A 271 -14.11 -29.91 20.12
N PRO A 272 -14.93 -30.63 20.91
CA PRO A 272 -15.80 -31.71 20.42
C PRO A 272 -17.05 -31.33 19.60
N ASP A 273 -17.26 -30.08 19.16
CA ASP A 273 -18.49 -29.69 18.43
C ASP A 273 -18.27 -28.71 17.25
N GLU A 274 -17.21 -28.95 16.47
CA GLU A 274 -16.77 -28.11 15.35
C GLU A 274 -17.80 -27.99 14.19
N ARG A 275 -18.65 -29.01 14.00
CA ARG A 275 -19.70 -29.02 12.96
C ARG A 275 -20.82 -28.02 13.23
N ARG A 276 -21.24 -27.86 14.49
CA ARG A 276 -22.27 -26.87 14.85
C ARG A 276 -21.71 -25.45 14.79
N ILE A 277 -20.50 -25.25 15.28
CA ILE A 277 -19.79 -23.95 15.29
C ILE A 277 -19.61 -23.41 13.88
N SER A 278 -19.13 -24.25 12.96
CA SER A 278 -18.93 -23.86 11.57
C SER A 278 -20.25 -23.61 10.84
N SER A 279 -21.31 -24.37 11.14
CA SER A 279 -22.66 -24.11 10.62
C SER A 279 -23.25 -22.77 11.12
N LEU A 280 -22.92 -22.36 12.36
CA LEU A 280 -23.36 -21.10 12.98
C LEU A 280 -22.56 -19.89 12.48
N ALA A 281 -21.23 -20.02 12.36
CA ALA A 281 -20.37 -19.04 11.67
C ALA A 281 -20.93 -18.69 10.29
N GLN A 282 -21.37 -19.71 9.57
CA GLN A 282 -21.92 -19.57 8.23
C GLN A 282 -23.38 -19.10 8.23
N ALA A 283 -24.17 -19.43 9.25
CA ALA A 283 -25.49 -18.84 9.45
C ALA A 283 -25.36 -17.32 9.66
N VAL A 284 -24.37 -16.88 10.44
CA VAL A 284 -24.03 -15.45 10.58
C VAL A 284 -23.60 -14.86 9.24
N GLU A 285 -22.70 -15.51 8.49
CA GLU A 285 -22.28 -15.06 7.15
C GLU A 285 -23.43 -15.00 6.13
N ARG A 286 -24.48 -15.82 6.28
CA ARG A 286 -25.68 -15.81 5.43
C ARG A 286 -26.72 -14.76 5.85
N VAL A 287 -26.80 -14.42 7.14
CA VAL A 287 -27.78 -13.47 7.68
C VAL A 287 -27.25 -12.04 7.65
N VAL A 288 -25.92 -11.85 7.62
CA VAL A 288 -25.34 -10.61 7.10
C VAL A 288 -25.90 -10.44 5.69
N PRO A 289 -26.64 -9.35 5.38
CA PRO A 289 -27.21 -9.19 4.06
C PRO A 289 -26.07 -9.22 3.06
N LYS A 290 -25.94 -10.35 2.34
CA LYS A 290 -25.24 -10.37 1.06
C LYS A 290 -25.90 -9.24 0.30
N LYS A 291 -25.13 -8.19 -0.03
CA LYS A 291 -25.62 -7.08 -0.85
C LYS A 291 -26.40 -7.71 -2.00
N VAL A 292 -27.73 -7.69 -1.90
CA VAL A 292 -28.57 -8.23 -2.95
C VAL A 292 -28.37 -7.23 -4.06
N LYS A 293 -27.71 -7.65 -5.13
CA LYS A 293 -27.53 -6.82 -6.29
C LYS A 293 -28.94 -6.44 -6.74
N CYS A 294 -29.29 -5.17 -6.52
CA CYS A 294 -30.54 -4.59 -6.94
C CYS A 294 -30.68 -4.90 -8.43
N ASP A 295 -31.88 -5.28 -8.87
CA ASP A 295 -32.18 -5.36 -10.30
C ASP A 295 -32.46 -3.98 -10.90
N GLU A 296 -32.42 -2.93 -10.07
CA GLU A 296 -32.46 -1.50 -10.43
C GLU A 296 -33.75 -1.07 -11.16
N GLU A 297 -34.73 -1.98 -11.31
CA GLU A 297 -36.06 -1.68 -11.82
C GLU A 297 -36.77 -0.67 -10.88
N ARG A 298 -37.16 0.48 -11.43
CA ARG A 298 -37.98 1.50 -10.76
C ARG A 298 -39.46 1.32 -11.16
N PRO A 299 -40.44 1.62 -10.29
CA PRO A 299 -40.36 2.38 -9.02
C PRO A 299 -40.02 1.55 -7.78
N SER A 300 -39.98 0.22 -7.87
CA SER A 300 -39.52 -0.66 -6.79
C SER A 300 -38.87 -1.91 -7.37
N CYS A 301 -37.74 -2.32 -6.80
CA CYS A 301 -36.94 -3.41 -7.33
C CYS A 301 -37.77 -4.72 -7.35
N ARG A 302 -37.74 -5.50 -8.44
CA ARG A 302 -38.63 -6.67 -8.62
C ARG A 302 -38.35 -7.74 -7.58
N LYS A 303 -37.10 -7.86 -7.14
CA LYS A 303 -36.69 -8.73 -6.02
C LYS A 303 -37.15 -8.22 -4.65
N CYS A 304 -37.26 -6.91 -4.46
CA CYS A 304 -37.80 -6.26 -3.26
C CYS A 304 -39.31 -6.49 -3.20
N LEU A 305 -39.99 -6.32 -4.34
CA LEU A 305 -41.41 -6.59 -4.53
C LEU A 305 -41.75 -8.07 -4.30
N LYS A 306 -41.00 -9.00 -4.88
CA LYS A 306 -41.17 -10.46 -4.67
C LYS A 306 -40.94 -10.92 -3.23
N ARG A 307 -40.19 -10.16 -2.45
CA ARG A 307 -39.83 -10.50 -1.06
C ARG A 307 -40.55 -9.64 -0.03
N SER A 308 -41.47 -8.77 -0.47
CA SER A 308 -42.25 -7.87 0.39
C SER A 308 -41.37 -6.99 1.30
N LEU A 309 -40.22 -6.54 0.80
CA LEU A 309 -39.28 -5.66 1.51
C LEU A 309 -39.52 -4.20 1.11
N GLN A 310 -39.42 -3.27 2.07
CA GLN A 310 -39.51 -1.82 1.81
C GLN A 310 -38.33 -1.41 0.92
N CYS A 311 -38.64 -0.81 -0.23
CA CYS A 311 -37.66 -0.46 -1.23
C CYS A 311 -37.27 1.01 -1.06
N ASP A 312 -35.97 1.30 -0.93
CA ASP A 312 -35.43 2.65 -0.80
C ASP A 312 -35.83 3.60 -1.95
N TYR A 313 -36.34 3.08 -3.08
CA TYR A 313 -36.89 3.90 -4.17
C TYR A 313 -38.23 4.58 -3.84
N LEU A 314 -38.96 4.14 -2.80
CA LEU A 314 -40.31 4.62 -2.49
C LEU A 314 -40.37 5.67 -1.38
N ASP A 315 -39.35 5.78 -0.52
CA ASP A 315 -39.30 6.75 0.58
C ASP A 315 -38.06 7.65 0.45
N GLY A 316 -38.23 8.81 -0.19
CA GLY A 316 -37.29 9.91 -0.07
C GLY A 316 -36.82 10.50 -1.40
N ASP A 317 -37.34 11.69 -1.67
CA ASP A 317 -36.81 12.62 -2.66
C ASP A 317 -35.28 12.80 -2.57
N VAL A 318 -34.63 12.59 -3.71
CA VAL A 318 -33.39 13.21 -4.22
C VAL A 318 -32.18 13.25 -3.27
N ARG A 319 -31.49 12.11 -3.13
CA ARG A 319 -30.03 12.08 -2.94
C ARG A 319 -29.38 11.12 -3.94
N THR A 320 -28.83 11.69 -5.00
CA THR A 320 -28.12 11.00 -6.09
C THR A 320 -26.67 10.65 -5.73
N LYS A 321 -26.31 9.36 -5.84
CA LYS A 321 -25.06 8.78 -6.38
C LYS A 321 -25.03 7.24 -6.13
N PRO A 322 -24.22 6.43 -6.84
CA PRO A 322 -24.05 6.28 -8.29
C PRO A 322 -24.21 4.79 -8.73
N GLN A 323 -24.94 4.53 -9.82
CA GLN A 323 -25.03 3.20 -10.46
C GLN A 323 -24.04 3.11 -11.62
N THR A 324 -23.40 1.95 -11.77
CA THR A 324 -22.72 1.56 -13.01
C THR A 324 -23.77 0.96 -13.93
N ASP A 325 -24.42 1.84 -14.67
CA ASP A 325 -25.15 1.49 -15.88
C ASP A 325 -24.64 2.43 -16.98
N ILE A 326 -24.55 1.97 -18.22
CA ILE A 326 -24.16 2.78 -19.39
C ILE A 326 -25.31 3.75 -19.74
N THR A 327 -25.84 4.44 -18.75
CA THR A 327 -26.27 5.83 -18.88
C THR A 327 -25.09 6.66 -18.43
N LYS A 328 -24.24 7.08 -19.39
CA LYS A 328 -23.44 8.29 -19.17
C LYS A 328 -24.39 9.32 -18.57
N SER A 329 -24.04 9.88 -17.42
CA SER A 329 -24.74 11.06 -16.94
C SER A 329 -24.75 12.05 -18.11
N LEU A 330 -25.85 12.78 -18.32
CA LEU A 330 -25.85 13.85 -19.32
C LEU A 330 -24.63 14.78 -19.12
N LEU A 331 -24.19 14.89 -17.85
CA LEU A 331 -22.95 15.53 -17.45
C LEU A 331 -21.70 14.90 -18.10
N ASP A 332 -21.53 13.58 -18.13
CA ASP A 332 -20.34 12.95 -18.72
C ASP A 332 -20.28 13.16 -20.23
N VAL A 333 -21.45 13.23 -20.89
CA VAL A 333 -21.55 13.58 -22.32
C VAL A 333 -21.23 15.07 -22.53
N GLU A 334 -21.76 15.95 -21.69
CA GLU A 334 -21.45 17.38 -21.68
C GLU A 334 -19.95 17.61 -21.47
N LEU A 335 -19.33 16.93 -20.52
CA LEU A 335 -17.91 17.02 -20.20
C LEU A 335 -17.03 16.46 -21.32
N MET A 336 -17.41 15.35 -21.93
CA MET A 336 -16.72 14.83 -23.11
C MET A 336 -16.79 15.81 -24.29
N HIS A 337 -17.97 16.39 -24.54
CA HIS A 337 -18.12 17.41 -25.55
C HIS A 337 -17.23 18.61 -25.22
N HIS A 338 -17.34 19.16 -24.02
CA HIS A 338 -16.53 20.28 -23.53
C HIS A 338 -15.03 20.01 -23.64
N PHE A 339 -14.59 18.78 -23.37
CA PHE A 339 -13.19 18.38 -23.55
C PHE A 339 -12.75 18.57 -25.00
N THR A 340 -13.48 17.98 -25.95
CA THR A 340 -13.11 18.01 -27.38
C THR A 340 -13.19 19.39 -28.02
N ILE A 341 -14.05 20.29 -27.53
CA ILE A 341 -14.23 21.63 -28.12
C ILE A 341 -13.49 22.75 -27.38
N SER A 342 -13.27 22.61 -26.07
CA SER A 342 -12.78 23.69 -25.21
C SER A 342 -11.53 23.29 -24.42
N THR A 343 -11.53 22.14 -23.73
CA THR A 343 -10.39 21.80 -22.86
C THR A 343 -9.16 21.40 -23.67
N ALA A 344 -9.29 20.49 -24.64
CA ALA A 344 -8.17 19.96 -25.42
C ALA A 344 -7.36 21.06 -26.13
N VAL A 345 -8.02 22.13 -26.58
CA VAL A 345 -7.35 23.25 -27.26
C VAL A 345 -6.44 24.08 -26.34
N THR A 346 -6.62 23.95 -25.03
CA THR A 346 -5.83 24.67 -24.00
C THR A 346 -4.66 23.87 -23.44
N LEU A 347 -4.57 22.58 -23.75
CA LEU A 347 -3.55 21.69 -23.17
C LEU A 347 -2.21 21.74 -23.90
N ALA A 348 -2.21 22.14 -25.18
CA ALA A 348 -1.00 22.19 -26.00
C ALA A 348 -0.95 23.44 -26.89
N PRO A 349 0.19 24.15 -26.91
CA PRO A 349 0.43 25.26 -27.85
C PRO A 349 0.64 24.78 -29.29
N ASP A 350 1.28 23.62 -29.49
CA ASP A 350 1.48 23.01 -30.80
C ASP A 350 0.15 22.53 -31.39
N ALA A 351 -0.12 22.90 -32.65
CA ALA A 351 -1.40 22.62 -33.31
C ALA A 351 -1.62 21.12 -33.59
N ILE A 352 -0.56 20.38 -33.90
CA ILE A 352 -0.64 18.95 -34.20
C ILE A 352 -0.89 18.17 -32.90
N VAL A 353 -0.14 18.48 -31.84
CA VAL A 353 -0.36 17.90 -30.51
C VAL A 353 -1.77 18.21 -30.01
N ARG A 354 -2.26 19.42 -30.26
CA ARG A 354 -3.62 19.83 -29.92
C ARG A 354 -4.69 18.98 -30.64
N ASP A 355 -4.49 18.67 -31.90
CA ASP A 355 -5.42 17.82 -32.66
C ASP A 355 -5.44 16.38 -32.13
N LEU A 356 -4.30 15.85 -31.67
CA LEU A 356 -4.25 14.55 -30.99
C LEU A 356 -5.07 14.57 -29.69
N TRP A 357 -4.91 15.59 -28.86
CA TRP A 357 -5.72 15.77 -27.64
C TRP A 357 -7.22 15.88 -27.95
N ARG A 358 -7.57 16.41 -29.11
CA ARG A 358 -8.96 16.61 -29.53
C ARG A 358 -9.60 15.36 -30.13
N THR A 359 -8.83 14.46 -30.73
CA THR A 359 -9.36 13.34 -31.53
C THR A 359 -8.87 11.98 -31.04
N ASP A 360 -7.57 11.69 -31.14
CA ASP A 360 -6.98 10.41 -30.76
C ASP A 360 -7.13 10.09 -29.27
N ILE A 361 -6.93 11.07 -28.39
CA ILE A 361 -7.00 10.85 -26.94
C ILE A 361 -8.43 10.49 -26.48
N PRO A 362 -9.50 11.18 -26.92
CA PRO A 362 -10.87 10.72 -26.69
C PRO A 362 -11.16 9.32 -27.24
N GLN A 363 -10.66 8.98 -28.44
CA GLN A 363 -10.81 7.63 -29.00
C GLN A 363 -10.13 6.57 -28.11
N MET A 364 -8.92 6.86 -27.63
CA MET A 364 -8.22 6.03 -26.64
C MET A 364 -9.02 5.92 -25.34
N GLY A 365 -9.63 7.00 -24.88
CA GLY A 365 -10.53 7.03 -23.73
C GLY A 365 -11.73 6.10 -23.90
N PHE A 366 -12.38 6.07 -25.07
CA PHE A 366 -13.48 5.15 -25.31
C PHE A 366 -13.08 3.67 -25.27
N ALA A 367 -11.81 3.36 -25.54
CA ALA A 367 -11.28 2.01 -25.39
C ALA A 367 -10.77 1.71 -23.97
N THR A 368 -10.59 2.73 -23.13
CA THR A 368 -9.86 2.63 -21.85
C THR A 368 -10.48 3.49 -20.75
N ASP A 369 -11.15 2.82 -19.80
CA ASP A 369 -11.91 3.46 -18.71
C ASP A 369 -11.13 4.51 -17.91
N TYR A 370 -9.89 4.22 -17.51
CA TYR A 370 -9.12 5.16 -16.67
C TYR A 370 -8.66 6.40 -17.43
N VAL A 371 -8.42 6.28 -18.74
CA VAL A 371 -8.13 7.45 -19.60
C VAL A 371 -9.39 8.31 -19.74
N LEU A 372 -10.54 7.67 -19.95
CA LEU A 372 -11.84 8.34 -20.03
C LEU A 372 -12.20 9.11 -18.75
N ASP A 373 -11.99 8.49 -17.59
CA ASP A 373 -12.19 9.11 -16.29
C ASP A 373 -11.24 10.32 -16.10
N GLY A 374 -9.98 10.21 -16.54
CA GLY A 374 -9.02 11.32 -16.50
C GLY A 374 -9.40 12.50 -17.39
N ILE A 375 -9.86 12.22 -18.62
CA ILE A 375 -10.39 13.23 -19.56
C ILE A 375 -11.57 13.98 -18.94
N THR A 376 -12.52 13.22 -18.39
CA THR A 376 -13.75 13.76 -17.78
C THR A 376 -13.43 14.61 -16.53
N ALA A 377 -12.47 14.16 -15.72
CA ALA A 377 -11.99 14.91 -14.57
C ALA A 377 -11.42 16.28 -14.96
N LEU A 378 -10.56 16.31 -15.98
CA LEU A 378 -9.94 17.55 -16.44
C LEU A 378 -10.95 18.50 -17.09
N ALA A 379 -11.89 17.97 -17.87
CA ALA A 379 -12.98 18.73 -18.46
C ALA A 379 -13.89 19.36 -17.38
N ALA A 380 -14.17 18.63 -16.30
CA ALA A 380 -14.97 19.14 -15.19
C ALA A 380 -14.25 20.28 -14.45
N LEU A 381 -12.94 20.17 -14.23
CA LEU A 381 -12.13 21.27 -13.66
C LEU A 381 -12.16 22.50 -14.56
N HIS A 382 -12.01 22.32 -15.87
CA HIS A 382 -12.04 23.43 -16.82
C HIS A 382 -13.42 24.12 -16.83
N LEU A 383 -14.51 23.37 -16.91
CA LEU A 383 -15.87 23.90 -16.91
C LEU A 383 -16.24 24.61 -15.59
N ALA A 384 -15.75 24.09 -14.45
CA ALA A 384 -15.98 24.67 -13.12
C ALA A 384 -15.44 26.10 -12.96
N ARG A 385 -14.55 26.55 -13.86
CA ARG A 385 -14.04 27.92 -13.88
C ARG A 385 -14.99 28.92 -14.51
N TYR A 386 -15.83 28.46 -15.43
CA TYR A 386 -16.78 29.31 -16.16
C TYR A 386 -18.19 29.22 -15.58
N ASP A 387 -18.54 28.11 -14.92
CA ASP A 387 -19.85 27.88 -14.32
C ASP A 387 -19.81 27.97 -12.79
N SER A 388 -20.01 29.19 -12.27
CA SER A 388 -20.06 29.45 -10.83
C SER A 388 -21.20 28.74 -10.11
N ASN A 389 -22.30 28.44 -10.81
CA ASN A 389 -23.49 27.84 -10.20
C ASN A 389 -23.29 26.34 -9.93
N ARG A 390 -22.62 25.64 -10.86
CA ARG A 390 -22.32 24.20 -10.74
C ARG A 390 -20.90 23.91 -10.26
N ARG A 391 -20.11 24.94 -9.92
CA ARG A 391 -18.69 24.83 -9.57
C ARG A 391 -18.39 23.72 -8.57
N ASP A 392 -19.02 23.73 -7.40
CA ASP A 392 -18.74 22.75 -6.35
C ASP A 392 -19.11 21.31 -6.76
N ALA A 393 -20.20 21.15 -7.51
CA ALA A 393 -20.63 19.86 -8.04
C ALA A 393 -19.63 19.34 -9.09
N LEU A 394 -19.15 20.21 -9.97
CA LEU A 394 -18.14 19.90 -10.99
C LEU A 394 -16.79 19.55 -10.36
N LEU A 395 -16.34 20.29 -9.35
CA LEU A 395 -15.12 19.98 -8.59
C LEU A 395 -15.23 18.63 -7.89
N THR A 396 -16.37 18.35 -7.25
CA THR A 396 -16.62 17.05 -6.60
C THR A 396 -16.63 15.90 -7.60
N HIS A 397 -17.21 16.13 -8.79
CA HIS A 397 -17.22 15.14 -9.87
C HIS A 397 -15.80 14.91 -10.43
N ALA A 398 -15.03 15.98 -10.63
CA ALA A 398 -13.65 15.91 -11.09
C ALA A 398 -12.78 15.05 -10.17
N SER A 399 -12.83 15.30 -8.85
CA SER A 399 -12.09 14.50 -7.87
C SER A 399 -12.51 13.02 -7.88
N LEU A 400 -13.82 12.74 -7.99
CA LEU A 400 -14.32 11.37 -8.07
C LEU A 400 -13.79 10.63 -9.31
N CYS A 401 -13.86 11.26 -10.48
CA CYS A 401 -13.35 10.70 -11.72
C CYS A 401 -11.84 10.47 -11.65
N HIS A 402 -11.08 11.41 -11.08
CA HIS A 402 -9.63 11.23 -10.91
C HIS A 402 -9.29 10.07 -9.96
N THR A 403 -9.98 9.94 -8.82
CA THR A 403 -9.79 8.80 -7.90
C THR A 403 -10.14 7.47 -8.57
N ASN A 404 -11.22 7.42 -9.35
CA ASN A 404 -11.58 6.24 -10.12
C ASN A 404 -10.50 5.87 -11.15
N SER A 405 -9.99 6.87 -11.87
CA SER A 405 -8.89 6.72 -12.83
C SER A 405 -7.64 6.11 -12.17
N LEU A 406 -7.18 6.69 -11.05
CA LEU A 406 -6.06 6.20 -10.25
C LEU A 406 -6.25 4.74 -9.81
N SER A 407 -7.41 4.42 -9.23
CA SER A 407 -7.68 3.07 -8.71
C SER A 407 -7.62 1.98 -9.78
N LYS A 408 -7.92 2.32 -11.04
CA LYS A 408 -7.88 1.42 -12.19
C LYS A 408 -6.49 1.35 -12.82
N ALA A 409 -5.75 2.46 -12.85
CA ALA A 409 -4.44 2.53 -13.48
C ALA A 409 -3.31 1.99 -12.60
N LEU A 410 -3.33 2.24 -11.28
CA LEU A 410 -2.27 1.85 -10.34
C LEU A 410 -1.89 0.35 -10.41
N PRO A 411 -2.83 -0.61 -10.44
CA PRO A 411 -2.49 -2.03 -10.54
C PRO A 411 -1.80 -2.42 -11.86
N LEU A 412 -1.91 -1.59 -12.90
CA LEU A 412 -1.35 -1.86 -14.23
C LEU A 412 0.08 -1.32 -14.37
N ILE A 413 0.50 -0.38 -13.51
CA ILE A 413 1.84 0.22 -13.54
C ILE A 413 2.92 -0.80 -13.14
N THR A 414 2.60 -1.79 -12.31
CA THR A 414 3.55 -2.86 -11.93
C THR A 414 3.82 -3.85 -13.06
N HIS A 415 2.96 -3.92 -14.07
CA HIS A 415 3.06 -4.83 -15.21
C HIS A 415 2.78 -4.09 -16.53
N VAL A 416 3.72 -3.25 -16.95
CA VAL A 416 3.62 -2.55 -18.23
C VAL A 416 3.91 -3.49 -19.39
N THR A 417 3.02 -3.45 -20.38
CA THR A 417 3.05 -4.25 -21.60
C THR A 417 3.01 -3.32 -22.82
N SER A 418 3.34 -3.85 -23.99
CA SER A 418 3.23 -3.10 -25.25
C SER A 418 1.81 -2.60 -25.54
N GLN A 419 0.77 -3.22 -24.96
CA GLN A 419 -0.64 -2.87 -25.19
C GLN A 419 -1.17 -1.77 -24.28
N ASN A 420 -0.62 -1.59 -23.07
CA ASN A 420 -1.11 -0.62 -22.07
C ASN A 420 -0.19 0.61 -21.89
N CYS A 421 1.03 0.56 -22.44
CA CYS A 421 2.05 1.58 -22.26
C CYS A 421 1.60 2.98 -22.74
N SER A 422 0.95 3.07 -23.90
CA SER A 422 0.46 4.35 -24.47
C SER A 422 -0.63 4.98 -23.61
N GLN A 423 -1.53 4.16 -23.07
CA GLN A 423 -2.63 4.60 -22.22
C GLN A 423 -2.13 5.03 -20.84
N LEU A 424 -1.16 4.31 -20.27
CA LEU A 424 -0.50 4.68 -19.01
C LEU A 424 0.28 5.98 -19.15
N PHE A 425 0.97 6.19 -20.28
CA PHE A 425 1.63 7.45 -20.60
C PHE A 425 0.66 8.63 -20.59
N ILE A 426 -0.46 8.52 -21.32
CA ILE A 426 -1.50 9.57 -21.36
C ILE A 426 -2.16 9.77 -19.99
N PHE A 427 -2.39 8.69 -19.24
CA PHE A 427 -2.89 8.77 -17.88
C PHE A 427 -1.94 9.57 -16.96
N GLY A 428 -0.63 9.40 -17.09
CA GLY A 428 0.36 10.21 -16.38
C GLY A 428 0.22 11.70 -16.69
N ILE A 429 0.11 12.06 -17.98
CA ILE A 429 -0.06 13.46 -18.40
C ILE A 429 -1.38 14.06 -17.90
N LEU A 430 -2.49 13.31 -18.00
CA LEU A 430 -3.79 13.75 -17.47
C LEU A 430 -3.74 13.95 -15.95
N THR A 431 -3.02 13.08 -15.23
CA THR A 431 -2.81 13.19 -13.78
C THR A 431 -2.00 14.43 -13.42
N LEU A 432 -0.96 14.76 -14.19
CA LEU A 432 -0.20 16.00 -14.03
C LEU A 432 -1.12 17.23 -14.19
N PHE A 433 -1.87 17.32 -15.30
CA PHE A 433 -2.79 18.44 -15.52
C PHE A 433 -3.86 18.55 -14.45
N PHE A 434 -4.42 17.42 -13.98
CA PHE A 434 -5.40 17.42 -12.90
C PHE A 434 -4.82 18.01 -11.60
N ASN A 435 -3.63 17.56 -11.20
CA ASN A 435 -2.99 18.02 -9.96
C ASN A 435 -2.57 19.49 -10.01
N LEU A 436 -2.27 20.01 -11.20
CA LEU A 436 -2.01 21.43 -11.42
C LEU A 436 -3.32 22.25 -11.37
N ALA A 437 -4.37 21.76 -12.04
CA ALA A 437 -5.61 22.49 -12.25
C ALA A 437 -6.57 22.50 -11.05
N ARG A 438 -6.39 21.58 -10.07
CA ARG A 438 -7.26 21.50 -8.90
C ARG A 438 -7.18 22.80 -8.08
N PRO A 439 -8.23 23.16 -7.33
CA PRO A 439 -8.19 24.31 -6.43
C PRO A 439 -7.03 24.21 -5.44
N ILE A 440 -6.25 25.28 -5.32
CA ILE A 440 -5.09 25.36 -4.42
C ILE A 440 -5.60 25.46 -2.97
N GLU A 441 -5.19 24.53 -2.12
CA GLU A 441 -5.47 24.59 -0.69
C GLU A 441 -4.42 25.43 0.04
N LYS A 442 -4.80 26.04 1.18
CA LYS A 442 -3.88 26.89 1.96
C LYS A 442 -2.60 26.17 2.38
N GLU A 443 -2.67 24.85 2.55
CA GLU A 443 -1.58 24.00 3.01
C GLU A 443 -0.66 23.47 1.90
N ASP A 444 -1.04 23.62 0.63
CA ASP A 444 -0.33 23.00 -0.49
C ASP A 444 1.05 23.63 -0.73
N PHE A 445 2.08 22.79 -0.91
CA PHE A 445 3.46 23.19 -1.27
C PHE A 445 3.90 22.57 -2.61
N PHE A 446 2.94 22.33 -3.52
CA PHE A 446 3.07 21.78 -4.88
C PHE A 446 3.85 20.46 -5.00
N LEU A 447 5.16 20.47 -4.73
CA LEU A 447 6.07 19.32 -4.73
C LEU A 447 6.15 18.60 -3.38
N VAL A 448 5.65 19.21 -2.30
CA VAL A 448 5.58 18.61 -0.97
C VAL A 448 4.21 18.93 -0.35
N GLY A 449 3.54 17.95 0.23
CA GLY A 449 2.32 18.14 1.00
C GLY A 449 2.54 17.65 2.42
N ARG A 450 2.48 18.53 3.43
CA ARG A 450 2.66 18.17 4.85
C ARG A 450 3.94 17.37 5.16
N GLY A 451 5.05 17.73 4.51
CA GLY A 451 6.35 17.07 4.69
C GLY A 451 6.52 15.77 3.91
N VAL A 452 5.57 15.39 3.05
CA VAL A 452 5.65 14.20 2.19
C VAL A 452 5.56 14.61 0.72
N VAL A 453 6.42 14.03 -0.12
CA VAL A 453 6.35 14.22 -1.57
C VAL A 453 5.05 13.57 -2.11
N PRO A 454 4.23 14.28 -2.91
CA PRO A 454 2.97 13.75 -3.41
C PRO A 454 3.14 12.50 -4.27
N GLU A 455 2.24 11.52 -4.09
CA GLU A 455 2.22 10.25 -4.81
C GLU A 455 2.16 10.45 -6.34
N TRP A 456 1.43 11.49 -6.81
CA TRP A 456 1.32 11.78 -8.23
C TRP A 456 2.66 12.12 -8.89
N LEU A 457 3.62 12.69 -8.14
CA LEU A 457 4.94 13.06 -8.67
C LEU A 457 5.78 11.80 -8.91
N TYR A 458 5.79 10.87 -7.95
CA TYR A 458 6.44 9.57 -8.14
C TYR A 458 5.78 8.75 -9.24
N LEU A 459 4.45 8.78 -9.33
CA LEU A 459 3.71 8.12 -10.39
C LEU A 459 4.09 8.69 -11.77
N LEU A 460 4.20 10.02 -11.89
CA LEU A 460 4.58 10.67 -13.13
C LEU A 460 6.01 10.30 -13.56
N ARG A 461 6.98 10.31 -12.62
CA ARG A 461 8.38 9.93 -12.87
C ARG A 461 8.54 8.43 -13.15
N GLY A 462 7.77 7.60 -12.45
CA GLY A 462 7.71 6.15 -12.65
C GLY A 462 7.12 5.77 -14.00
N ILE A 463 6.08 6.47 -14.47
CA ILE A 463 5.52 6.24 -15.80
C ILE A 463 6.56 6.54 -16.88
N ASP A 464 7.30 7.65 -16.78
CA ASP A 464 8.30 8.01 -17.79
C ASP A 464 9.41 6.96 -17.90
N THR A 465 10.01 6.56 -16.77
CA THR A 465 11.05 5.51 -16.73
C THR A 465 10.57 4.16 -17.28
N VAL A 466 9.32 3.79 -17.03
CA VAL A 466 8.75 2.52 -17.52
C VAL A 466 8.36 2.59 -19.00
N VAL A 467 8.01 3.77 -19.48
CA VAL A 467 7.65 4.06 -20.88
C VAL A 467 8.88 4.13 -21.79
N GLN A 468 10.03 4.61 -21.29
CA GLN A 468 11.30 4.69 -22.03
C GLN A 468 11.84 3.33 -22.51
N GLY A 469 11.39 2.21 -21.93
CA GLY A 469 11.81 0.86 -22.31
C GLY A 469 10.97 0.19 -23.41
N GLN A 470 10.00 0.86 -24.02
CA GLN A 470 9.00 0.22 -24.90
C GLN A 470 8.89 0.89 -26.29
N ASP A 471 9.36 0.18 -27.34
CA ASP A 471 9.22 0.60 -28.74
C ASP A 471 7.75 0.78 -29.19
N ALA A 472 6.81 0.14 -28.49
CA ALA A 472 5.39 0.16 -28.83
C ALA A 472 4.77 1.56 -28.83
N ILE A 473 5.28 2.49 -28.02
CA ILE A 473 4.80 3.88 -27.97
C ILE A 473 5.18 4.64 -29.24
N MET A 474 6.32 4.32 -29.82
CA MET A 474 6.78 4.93 -31.07
C MET A 474 5.92 4.54 -32.27
N LEU A 475 5.14 3.44 -32.15
CA LEU A 475 4.23 2.91 -33.16
C LEU A 475 2.76 3.29 -32.92
N SER A 476 2.44 3.99 -31.83
CA SER A 476 1.06 4.36 -31.49
C SER A 476 0.68 5.76 -31.98
N SER A 477 -0.62 6.10 -31.86
CA SER A 477 -1.14 7.43 -32.20
C SER A 477 -0.58 8.56 -31.31
N VAL A 478 -0.02 8.22 -30.15
CA VAL A 478 0.59 9.19 -29.22
C VAL A 478 2.10 9.35 -29.44
N SER A 479 2.66 8.65 -30.43
CA SER A 479 4.08 8.69 -30.76
C SER A 479 4.61 10.10 -31.03
N LEU A 480 3.79 11.02 -31.56
CA LEU A 480 4.21 12.40 -31.77
C LEU A 480 4.38 13.16 -30.45
N ILE A 481 3.47 12.99 -29.49
CA ILE A 481 3.59 13.58 -28.16
C ILE A 481 4.87 13.07 -27.50
N TYR A 482 5.10 11.77 -27.61
CA TYR A 482 6.27 11.12 -27.03
C TYR A 482 7.59 11.54 -27.71
N LYS A 483 7.68 11.50 -29.05
CA LYS A 483 8.86 11.94 -29.82
C LYS A 483 9.22 13.39 -29.56
N THR A 484 8.21 14.25 -29.47
CA THR A 484 8.40 15.67 -29.18
C THR A 484 8.99 15.87 -27.79
N SER A 485 8.52 15.09 -26.80
CA SER A 485 9.10 15.07 -25.45
C SER A 485 10.53 14.53 -25.45
N LEU A 486 10.81 13.42 -26.15
CA LEU A 486 12.15 12.84 -26.25
C LEU A 486 13.15 13.81 -26.90
N SER A 487 12.81 14.42 -28.04
CA SER A 487 13.71 15.37 -28.70
C SER A 487 14.05 16.58 -27.84
N ALA A 488 13.09 17.00 -27.01
CA ALA A 488 13.30 18.08 -26.07
C ALA A 488 14.12 17.64 -24.86
N PHE A 489 13.98 16.39 -24.44
CA PHE A 489 14.75 15.78 -23.37
C PHE A 489 16.23 15.69 -23.79
N ASP A 490 16.49 15.14 -24.96
CA ASP A 490 17.83 15.03 -25.54
C ASP A 490 18.47 16.42 -25.65
N PHE A 491 17.75 17.41 -26.19
CA PHE A 491 18.25 18.78 -26.23
C PHE A 491 18.50 19.37 -24.83
N TRP A 492 17.57 19.18 -23.89
CA TRP A 492 17.71 19.68 -22.52
C TRP A 492 18.95 19.09 -21.82
N HIS A 493 19.28 17.83 -22.11
CA HIS A 493 20.44 17.12 -21.56
C HIS A 493 21.75 17.46 -22.27
N ASP A 494 21.72 17.61 -23.60
CA ASP A 494 22.92 17.78 -24.41
C ASP A 494 23.36 19.23 -24.55
N HIS A 495 22.45 20.20 -24.40
CA HIS A 495 22.83 21.62 -24.53
C HIS A 495 23.68 22.09 -23.35
N SER A 496 24.66 22.95 -23.66
CA SER A 496 25.37 23.70 -22.64
C SER A 496 24.45 24.81 -22.09
N PRO A 497 24.16 24.83 -20.77
CA PRO A 497 23.33 25.88 -20.19
C PRO A 497 24.01 27.24 -20.33
N GLU A 498 23.23 28.24 -20.74
CA GLU A 498 23.67 29.62 -20.69
C GLU A 498 23.86 30.05 -19.23
N THR A 499 24.90 30.82 -18.95
CA THR A 499 25.15 31.33 -17.60
C THR A 499 24.08 32.34 -17.24
N PHE A 500 23.37 32.09 -16.15
CA PHE A 500 22.34 32.99 -15.63
C PHE A 500 22.79 33.54 -14.27
N ASP A 501 23.13 34.83 -14.24
CA ASP A 501 23.80 35.46 -13.08
C ASP A 501 23.09 35.20 -11.73
N PRO A 502 21.74 35.32 -11.61
CA PRO A 502 21.04 35.00 -10.37
C PRO A 502 21.19 33.54 -9.90
N LEU A 503 21.17 32.57 -10.83
CA LEU A 503 21.35 31.15 -10.50
C LEU A 503 22.81 30.83 -10.16
N SER A 504 23.76 31.47 -10.84
CA SER A 504 25.18 31.36 -10.50
C SER A 504 25.49 31.92 -9.11
N GLN A 505 24.83 33.02 -8.71
CA GLN A 505 24.91 33.55 -7.34
C GLN A 505 24.34 32.56 -6.32
N LEU A 506 23.18 31.96 -6.59
CA LEU A 506 22.61 30.91 -5.73
C LEU A 506 23.56 29.71 -5.58
N GLN A 507 24.15 29.23 -6.67
CA GLN A 507 25.15 28.16 -6.63
C GLN A 507 26.40 28.54 -5.84
N CYS A 508 26.84 29.80 -5.92
CA CYS A 508 27.94 30.31 -5.10
C CYS A 508 27.59 30.26 -3.59
N HIS A 509 26.37 30.68 -3.22
CA HIS A 509 25.87 30.57 -1.84
C HIS A 509 25.81 29.12 -1.35
N ILE A 510 25.32 28.19 -2.18
CA ILE A 510 25.27 26.76 -1.87
C ILE A 510 26.69 26.19 -1.67
N ASN A 511 27.64 26.59 -2.51
CA ASN A 511 29.02 26.12 -2.41
C ASN A 511 29.76 26.67 -1.17
N GLY A 512 29.34 27.83 -0.66
CA GLY A 512 29.87 28.46 0.55
C GLY A 512 29.47 27.78 1.88
N ILE A 513 28.54 26.81 1.86
CA ILE A 513 28.14 26.05 3.06
C ILE A 513 29.36 25.24 3.58
N PRO A 514 29.55 25.00 4.90
CA PRO A 514 30.66 24.17 5.38
C PRO A 514 30.55 22.70 4.90
N ASP A 515 31.67 22.10 4.48
CA ASP A 515 31.71 20.73 3.91
C ASP A 515 31.46 19.61 4.92
N ALA A 516 31.61 19.87 6.22
CA ALA A 516 31.50 18.86 7.27
C ALA A 516 30.09 18.22 7.33
N GLY A 517 29.90 17.09 6.64
CA GLY A 517 28.65 16.32 6.60
C GLY A 517 27.62 16.77 5.56
N ASN A 518 27.88 17.83 4.79
CA ASN A 518 26.91 18.42 3.86
C ASN A 518 27.23 18.18 2.36
N GLU A 519 28.25 17.38 2.04
CA GLU A 519 28.64 17.12 0.64
C GLU A 519 27.49 16.56 -0.21
N ALA A 520 26.72 15.61 0.32
CA ALA A 520 25.56 15.03 -0.36
C ALA A 520 24.45 16.07 -0.58
N LYS A 521 24.18 16.93 0.42
CA LYS A 521 23.22 18.03 0.33
C LYS A 521 23.64 19.03 -0.74
N LYS A 522 24.89 19.50 -0.70
CA LYS A 522 25.44 20.41 -1.72
C LYS A 522 25.34 19.84 -3.12
N LYS A 523 25.65 18.55 -3.29
CA LYS A 523 25.55 17.86 -4.58
C LYS A 523 24.11 17.88 -5.10
N ALA A 524 23.13 17.50 -4.28
CA ALA A 524 21.71 17.49 -4.66
C ALA A 524 21.20 18.90 -5.00
N LEU A 525 21.55 19.91 -4.20
CA LEU A 525 21.19 21.31 -4.44
C LEU A 525 21.81 21.87 -5.74
N ASN A 526 23.09 21.62 -5.97
CA ASN A 526 23.77 22.06 -7.19
C ASN A 526 23.24 21.35 -8.44
N GLN A 527 22.88 20.07 -8.33
CA GLN A 527 22.22 19.33 -9.42
C GLN A 527 20.87 19.96 -9.76
N ALA A 528 20.01 20.20 -8.75
CA ALA A 528 18.71 20.84 -8.96
C ALA A 528 18.83 22.26 -9.52
N ALA A 529 19.80 23.05 -9.04
CA ALA A 529 20.09 24.40 -9.55
C ALA A 529 20.61 24.36 -11.00
N SER A 530 21.47 23.40 -11.35
CA SER A 530 21.96 23.24 -12.73
C SER A 530 20.86 22.81 -13.69
N ALA A 531 19.96 21.93 -13.24
CA ALA A 531 18.76 21.57 -13.99
C ALA A 531 17.82 22.77 -14.20
N LEU A 532 17.72 23.66 -13.21
CA LEU A 532 17.00 24.93 -13.33
C LEU A 532 17.62 25.83 -14.41
N THR A 533 18.94 25.97 -14.42
CA THR A 533 19.64 26.78 -15.44
C THR A 533 19.35 26.30 -16.86
N ARG A 534 19.37 24.97 -17.09
CA ARG A 534 18.97 24.37 -18.38
C ARG A 534 17.53 24.73 -18.75
N SER A 535 16.62 24.64 -17.79
CA SER A 535 15.21 24.99 -17.98
C SER A 535 14.99 26.49 -18.26
N TYR A 536 15.85 27.36 -17.72
CA TYR A 536 15.83 28.80 -17.97
C TYR A 536 16.27 29.16 -19.39
N THR A 537 17.18 28.39 -19.99
CA THR A 537 17.55 28.58 -21.40
C THR A 537 16.33 28.47 -22.32
N PHE A 538 15.43 27.53 -22.05
CA PHE A 538 14.15 27.45 -22.78
C PHE A 538 13.23 28.64 -22.50
N LEU A 539 13.24 29.18 -21.29
CA LEU A 539 12.32 30.21 -20.84
C LEU A 539 12.68 31.60 -21.38
N TYR A 540 13.96 31.97 -21.27
CA TYR A 540 14.50 33.29 -21.59
C TYR A 540 15.20 33.35 -22.94
N GLY A 541 15.53 32.21 -23.56
CA GLY A 541 16.10 32.20 -24.90
C GLY A 541 15.09 32.66 -25.95
N ASP A 542 15.41 33.73 -26.68
CA ASP A 542 14.53 34.32 -27.70
C ASP A 542 14.20 33.35 -28.86
N GLN A 543 14.98 32.28 -29.01
CA GLN A 543 14.84 31.31 -30.09
C GLN A 543 13.75 30.26 -29.82
N PHE A 544 13.25 30.19 -28.58
CA PHE A 544 12.34 29.15 -28.12
C PHE A 544 10.88 29.61 -28.16
N GLN A 545 10.02 28.77 -28.75
CA GLN A 545 8.59 29.07 -28.86
C GLN A 545 7.85 28.73 -27.57
N ALA A 546 6.57 29.12 -27.49
CA ALA A 546 5.72 28.86 -26.32
C ALA A 546 5.65 27.36 -25.92
N GLN A 547 5.79 26.46 -26.90
CA GLN A 547 5.85 25.02 -26.68
C GLN A 547 7.13 24.60 -25.96
N ASP A 548 8.27 25.19 -26.30
CA ASP A 548 9.58 24.88 -25.74
C ASP A 548 9.67 25.39 -24.29
N LYS A 549 9.10 26.59 -24.02
CA LYS A 549 8.93 27.12 -22.66
C LYS A 549 8.09 26.20 -21.77
N PHE A 550 7.02 25.62 -22.32
CA PHE A 550 6.21 24.63 -21.61
C PHE A 550 7.02 23.36 -21.28
N ARG A 551 8.02 23.00 -22.09
CA ARG A 551 8.92 21.86 -21.82
C ARG A 551 9.88 22.10 -20.66
N GLY A 552 10.48 23.28 -20.58
CA GLY A 552 11.40 23.62 -19.48
C GLY A 552 10.78 23.43 -18.09
N PHE A 553 9.47 23.67 -17.95
CA PHE A 553 8.75 23.42 -16.70
C PHE A 553 8.70 21.95 -16.30
N TYR A 554 8.21 21.06 -17.16
CA TYR A 554 8.05 19.67 -16.76
C TYR A 554 9.39 18.90 -16.76
N MET A 555 10.37 19.28 -17.60
CA MET A 555 11.70 18.65 -17.59
C MET A 555 12.38 18.77 -16.23
N TRP A 556 12.33 19.97 -15.61
CA TRP A 556 12.89 20.14 -14.28
C TRP A 556 12.20 19.23 -13.24
N LEU A 557 10.87 19.11 -13.28
CA LEU A 557 10.11 18.22 -12.39
C LEU A 557 10.51 16.74 -12.53
N PHE A 558 10.89 16.31 -13.74
CA PHE A 558 11.34 14.95 -13.99
C PHE A 558 12.76 14.68 -13.52
N GLU A 559 13.65 15.68 -13.59
CA GLU A 559 15.10 15.50 -13.40
C GLU A 559 15.60 15.78 -11.97
N ILE A 560 14.82 16.41 -11.09
CA ILE A 560 15.23 16.69 -9.70
C ILE A 560 15.53 15.41 -8.91
N SER A 561 16.64 15.33 -8.17
CA SER A 561 16.98 14.08 -7.46
C SER A 561 16.05 13.76 -6.29
N ASP A 562 15.95 12.48 -5.90
CA ASP A 562 15.16 12.04 -4.75
C ASP A 562 15.72 12.58 -3.42
N GLU A 563 17.04 12.81 -3.36
CA GLU A 563 17.69 13.50 -2.25
C GLU A 563 17.23 14.95 -2.14
N PHE A 564 17.10 15.67 -3.27
CA PHE A 564 16.57 17.03 -3.28
C PHE A 564 15.11 17.07 -2.81
N LEU A 565 14.29 16.13 -3.27
CA LEU A 565 12.90 15.98 -2.79
C LEU A 565 12.83 15.70 -1.29
N THR A 566 13.75 14.89 -0.77
CA THR A 566 13.86 14.61 0.68
C THR A 566 14.22 15.88 1.46
N LEU A 567 15.15 16.70 0.96
CA LEU A 567 15.49 18.00 1.56
C LEU A 567 14.28 18.95 1.58
N LEU A 568 13.53 19.02 0.48
CA LEU A 568 12.28 19.79 0.42
C LEU A 568 11.23 19.27 1.42
N SER A 569 11.10 17.95 1.55
CA SER A 569 10.22 17.30 2.52
C SER A 569 10.55 17.70 3.97
N ASN A 570 11.84 17.89 4.26
CA ASN A 570 12.34 18.34 5.56
C ASN A 570 12.29 19.87 5.75
N ALA A 571 11.75 20.63 4.79
CA ALA A 571 11.73 22.09 4.77
C ALA A 571 13.13 22.72 4.94
N ASP A 572 14.14 22.10 4.34
CA ASP A 572 15.52 22.58 4.32
C ASP A 572 15.61 23.95 3.63
N GLN A 573 16.29 24.90 4.27
CA GLN A 573 16.24 26.32 3.89
C GLN A 573 16.80 26.55 2.48
N GLU A 574 17.91 25.91 2.15
CA GLU A 574 18.60 26.06 0.88
C GLU A 574 17.84 25.35 -0.25
N ALA A 575 17.20 24.22 0.04
CA ALA A 575 16.30 23.55 -0.91
C ALA A 575 15.09 24.42 -1.24
N LEU A 576 14.52 25.09 -0.23
CA LEU A 576 13.43 26.05 -0.42
C LEU A 576 13.85 27.25 -1.26
N CYS A 577 15.10 27.73 -1.13
CA CYS A 577 15.65 28.76 -2.01
C CYS A 577 15.70 28.30 -3.48
N VAL A 578 16.17 27.08 -3.75
CA VAL A 578 16.17 26.51 -5.13
C VAL A 578 14.73 26.42 -5.68
N LEU A 579 13.77 25.98 -4.86
CA LEU A 579 12.37 25.95 -5.25
C LEU A 579 11.79 27.34 -5.54
N ALA A 580 12.23 28.38 -4.81
CA ALA A 580 11.81 29.75 -5.06
C ALA A 580 12.19 30.21 -6.48
N PHE A 581 13.37 29.84 -6.97
CA PHE A 581 13.75 30.12 -8.36
C PHE A 581 12.82 29.40 -9.34
N TYR A 582 12.47 28.14 -9.09
CA TYR A 582 11.51 27.42 -9.93
C TYR A 582 10.13 28.10 -10.03
N THR A 583 9.68 28.81 -9.00
CA THR A 583 8.40 29.55 -9.07
C THR A 583 8.37 30.65 -10.14
N THR A 584 9.52 31.14 -10.60
CA THR A 584 9.59 32.08 -11.74
C THR A 584 9.19 31.41 -13.07
N ILE A 585 9.57 30.14 -13.27
CA ILE A 585 9.12 29.33 -14.41
C ILE A 585 7.61 29.13 -14.34
N ILE A 586 7.09 28.85 -13.13
CA ILE A 586 5.64 28.69 -12.91
C ILE A 586 4.91 29.98 -13.30
N ARG A 587 5.43 31.15 -12.92
CA ARG A 587 4.82 32.45 -13.24
C ARG A 587 4.62 32.65 -14.74
N GLU A 588 5.62 32.31 -15.55
CA GLU A 588 5.53 32.40 -17.02
C GLU A 588 4.49 31.45 -17.64
N LEU A 589 4.13 30.39 -16.91
CA LEU A 589 3.10 29.44 -17.30
C LEU A 589 1.72 29.74 -16.74
N GLU A 590 1.56 30.73 -15.85
CA GLU A 590 0.25 31.12 -15.33
C GLU A 590 -0.68 31.75 -16.39
N LYS A 591 -0.17 32.01 -17.61
CA LYS A 591 -0.99 32.27 -18.80
C LYS A 591 -1.92 31.10 -19.15
N TYR A 592 -1.57 29.89 -18.72
CA TYR A 592 -2.41 28.70 -18.85
C TYR A 592 -3.25 28.50 -17.59
N TRP A 593 -4.53 28.25 -17.79
CA TRP A 593 -5.52 28.18 -16.71
C TRP A 593 -5.17 27.12 -15.65
N TRP A 594 -4.55 26.00 -16.06
CA TRP A 594 -4.25 24.88 -15.17
C TRP A 594 -3.06 25.12 -14.24
N VAL A 595 -2.26 26.18 -14.40
CA VAL A 595 -1.18 26.55 -13.45
C VAL A 595 -1.41 27.88 -12.75
N GLN A 596 -2.47 28.59 -13.12
CA GLN A 596 -2.73 29.93 -12.59
C GLN A 596 -2.84 29.97 -11.06
N GLY A 597 -2.05 30.86 -10.43
CA GLY A 597 -2.07 31.12 -8.99
C GLY A 597 -1.00 30.36 -8.19
N TRP A 598 -0.33 29.37 -8.79
CA TRP A 598 0.68 28.57 -8.11
C TRP A 598 1.94 29.36 -7.76
N ALA A 599 2.41 30.28 -8.61
CA ALA A 599 3.69 30.97 -8.39
C ALA A 599 3.63 31.85 -7.14
N ALA A 600 2.58 32.68 -7.02
CA ALA A 600 2.40 33.56 -5.87
C ALA A 600 2.11 32.77 -4.58
N HIS A 601 1.31 31.70 -4.66
CA HIS A 601 1.02 30.84 -3.51
C HIS A 601 2.27 30.16 -2.97
N LEU A 602 3.06 29.54 -3.85
CA LEU A 602 4.32 28.88 -3.46
C LEU A 602 5.34 29.87 -2.93
N MET A 603 5.50 31.03 -3.56
CA MET A 603 6.42 32.07 -3.06
C MET A 603 6.05 32.51 -1.65
N ASN A 604 4.77 32.74 -1.38
CA ASN A 604 4.30 33.09 -0.03
C ASN A 604 4.61 31.98 0.98
N ARG A 605 4.40 30.72 0.60
CA ARG A 605 4.67 29.57 1.47
C ARG A 605 6.16 29.39 1.75
N ILE A 606 7.00 29.52 0.73
CA ILE A 606 8.46 29.47 0.85
C ILE A 606 8.94 30.60 1.76
N PHE A 607 8.51 31.84 1.51
CA PHE A 607 8.93 33.00 2.30
C PHE A 607 8.60 32.89 3.79
N LEU A 608 7.42 32.33 4.12
CA LEU A 608 7.01 32.09 5.51
C LEU A 608 7.85 31.01 6.20
N SER A 609 8.35 30.03 5.45
CA SER A 609 9.18 28.93 5.95
C SER A 609 10.68 29.26 6.02
N LEU A 610 11.12 30.33 5.35
CA LEU A 610 12.51 30.78 5.35
C LEU A 610 12.85 31.65 6.56
N ASP A 611 14.08 31.49 7.06
CA ASP A 611 14.70 32.38 8.05
C ASP A 611 15.11 33.74 7.45
N GLY A 612 15.64 34.64 8.28
CA GLY A 612 16.00 35.99 7.85
C GLY A 612 17.14 36.05 6.83
N GLU A 613 18.08 35.10 6.88
CA GLU A 613 19.26 35.07 6.03
C GLU A 613 18.91 34.56 4.62
N HIS A 614 18.22 33.42 4.55
CA HIS A 614 17.85 32.77 3.28
C HIS A 614 16.76 33.55 2.52
N ARG A 615 15.97 34.39 3.19
CA ARG A 615 15.09 35.36 2.52
C ARG A 615 15.83 36.32 1.59
N LEU A 616 17.10 36.61 1.86
CA LEU A 616 17.92 37.46 1.00
C LEU A 616 18.29 36.74 -0.31
N TRP A 617 18.38 35.41 -0.29
CA TRP A 617 18.76 34.61 -1.46
C TRP A 617 17.65 34.55 -2.51
N ILE A 618 16.39 34.74 -2.09
CA ILE A 618 15.21 34.67 -2.96
C ILE A 618 14.70 36.05 -3.40
N ARG A 619 15.51 37.11 -3.23
CA ARG A 619 15.12 38.48 -3.62
C ARG A 619 14.81 38.59 -5.11
N TRP A 620 15.67 38.03 -5.97
CA TRP A 620 15.47 38.08 -7.42
C TRP A 620 14.17 37.36 -7.84
N PRO A 621 13.90 36.11 -7.41
CA PRO A 621 12.60 35.48 -7.69
C PRO A 621 11.38 36.28 -7.24
N ILE A 622 11.45 36.96 -6.09
CA ILE A 622 10.35 37.82 -5.60
C ILE A 622 10.09 38.99 -6.56
N GLU A 623 11.16 39.65 -7.00
CA GLU A 623 11.11 40.80 -7.92
C GLU A 623 10.54 40.38 -9.29
N GLU A 624 11.01 39.26 -9.86
CA GLU A 624 10.54 38.73 -11.14
C GLU A 624 9.06 38.32 -11.12
N ILE A 625 8.61 37.69 -10.03
CA ILE A 625 7.22 37.25 -9.88
C ILE A 625 6.30 38.46 -9.62
N GLY A 626 6.85 39.62 -9.26
CA GLY A 626 6.08 40.78 -8.81
C GLY A 626 5.31 40.51 -7.52
N TRP A 627 5.80 39.61 -6.66
CA TRP A 627 5.13 39.22 -5.42
C TRP A 627 5.50 40.20 -4.28
N VAL A 628 4.51 40.56 -3.46
CA VAL A 628 4.72 41.45 -2.31
C VAL A 628 4.29 40.73 -1.02
N PRO A 629 5.16 40.67 0.02
CA PRO A 629 4.81 40.06 1.29
C PRO A 629 3.54 40.67 1.90
N GLY A 630 2.53 39.84 2.19
CA GLY A 630 1.28 40.27 2.84
C GLY A 630 0.17 40.78 1.92
N CYS A 631 0.42 40.92 0.61
CA CYS A 631 -0.66 41.19 -0.36
C CYS A 631 -1.21 39.88 -0.94
N THR A 632 -2.48 39.59 -0.67
CA THR A 632 -3.19 38.50 -1.37
C THR A 632 -3.69 39.04 -2.70
N PHE A 633 -3.03 38.67 -3.80
CA PHE A 633 -3.59 38.88 -5.13
C PHE A 633 -4.84 38.01 -5.26
N ARG A 634 -6.00 38.65 -5.41
CA ARG A 634 -7.30 37.99 -5.66
C ARG A 634 -7.43 37.60 -7.12
#